data_AF-A0A660YEG5-F1
#
_entry.id   AF-A0A660YEG5-F1
#
_cell.length_a   1.000
_cell.length_b   1.000
_cell.length_c   1.000
_cell.angle_alpha   90.00
_cell.angle_beta   90.00
_cell.angle_gamma   90.00
#
_symmetry.space_group_name_H-M   'P 1'
#
loop_
_entity.id
_entity.type
_entity.pdbx_description
1 polymer ?
#
loop_
_entity_poly.entity_id
_entity_poly.type
_entity_poly.pdbx_seq_one_letter_code
_entity_poly.pdbx_strand_id
1 'polypeptide(L)'
;MNKYELRMSLYQSENRNPQSNSPSMMTSSKKNTVYRLRKTALFVGSFAYLLYSTYILILFTILFHVLVSPFRLAAFLIRVRQDTAENAEKGKEKEKRRKEKATAAHLSFILYPLCFILLCALSVSATAFFLNRPTGLADSQKIVIQREMTVRQIGQLLRDRGLIRSIRLFALMARLSGIENRLEAGEYRLNGLNTTYRTMWRLTKGGAVTKNVTIPEGRTLREIAGILRREVATDSVRFVALARDSAFCHELGVQASTLEGYLFPDTYNLFYRMDERAILKTMTAHFWEVFSDSLRQRARDLGFSVHQAVILASLVEEEAQAPRERPIIAGIFQRRLRLGRALESCATVQYALGRRKARLRNRDLKIDSPYNTYLHRGLPPGPIGNPGRAALQAALYPADEGYLYFVSRGDGTHIFSKSLRAHINAKNRIKTRKFHRKDAKSAKGDRK
;
A
#
# COMPACT_ATOMS: atom_id res chain seq x y z
N MET A 1 51.26 17.47 -2.03
CA MET A 1 49.85 17.89 -1.84
C MET A 1 48.96 16.89 -2.56
N ASN A 2 48.27 16.05 -1.79
CA ASN A 2 47.62 14.82 -2.28
C ASN A 2 46.19 15.11 -2.75
N LYS A 3 45.69 14.34 -3.72
CA LYS A 3 44.43 14.53 -4.48
C LYS A 3 43.13 14.48 -3.64
N TYR A 4 43.26 14.40 -2.32
CA TYR A 4 42.17 14.43 -1.34
C TYR A 4 41.92 15.83 -0.74
N GLU A 5 42.89 16.75 -0.77
CA GLU A 5 42.69 18.10 -0.21
C GLU A 5 41.99 19.07 -1.17
N LEU A 6 42.13 18.88 -2.48
CA LEU A 6 41.42 19.69 -3.50
C LEU A 6 39.92 19.38 -3.61
N ARG A 7 39.46 18.24 -3.06
CA ARG A 7 38.04 17.86 -3.08
C ARG A 7 37.27 18.34 -1.85
N MET A 8 37.97 18.79 -0.80
CA MET A 8 37.36 19.38 0.39
C MET A 8 37.22 20.91 0.33
N SER A 9 38.03 21.62 -0.49
CA SER A 9 37.87 23.07 -0.66
C SER A 9 36.68 23.45 -1.56
N LEU A 10 36.28 22.57 -2.49
CA LEU A 10 35.08 22.75 -3.31
C LEU A 10 33.77 22.40 -2.57
N TYR A 11 33.85 21.71 -1.43
CA TYR A 11 32.66 21.36 -0.62
C TYR A 11 32.35 22.38 0.48
N GLN A 12 33.23 23.36 0.72
CA GLN A 12 33.04 24.43 1.70
C GLN A 12 32.70 25.80 1.09
N SER A 13 32.74 25.95 -0.24
CA SER A 13 32.27 27.16 -0.93
C SER A 13 30.77 27.12 -1.30
N GLU A 14 30.14 25.95 -1.26
CA GLU A 14 28.75 25.76 -1.72
C GLU A 14 27.68 25.83 -0.60
N ASN A 15 28.10 26.09 0.65
CA ASN A 15 27.21 26.10 1.83
C ASN A 15 27.31 27.37 2.69
N ARG A 16 27.49 28.54 2.06
CA ARG A 16 27.23 29.84 2.71
C ARG A 16 25.88 30.41 2.25
N ASN A 17 24.89 30.21 3.11
CA ASN A 17 23.73 31.05 3.41
C ASN A 17 23.50 32.30 2.51
N PRO A 18 22.38 32.37 1.77
CA PRO A 18 21.75 33.64 1.45
C PRO A 18 20.61 33.91 2.44
N GLN A 19 20.94 34.38 3.64
CA GLN A 19 20.03 35.23 4.39
C GLN A 19 20.33 36.70 4.03
N SER A 20 19.68 37.16 2.97
CA SER A 20 19.32 38.57 2.82
C SER A 20 18.10 38.67 1.92
N ASN A 21 16.92 38.42 2.50
CA ASN A 21 15.72 39.16 2.14
C ASN A 21 14.70 38.98 3.26
N SER A 22 14.65 40.00 4.11
CA SER A 22 13.61 40.23 5.11
C SER A 22 12.24 40.01 4.47
N PRO A 23 11.39 39.11 4.98
CA PRO A 23 10.01 39.07 4.57
C PRO A 23 9.34 40.29 5.18
N SER A 24 9.11 41.31 4.35
CA SER A 24 8.21 42.39 4.71
C SER A 24 6.93 41.77 5.28
N MET A 25 6.60 42.14 6.53
CA MET A 25 5.31 41.84 7.14
C MET A 25 4.23 42.45 6.25
N MET A 26 3.72 41.68 5.29
CA MET A 26 2.44 41.96 4.69
C MET A 26 1.39 41.72 5.77
N THR A 27 0.95 42.82 6.37
CA THR A 27 -0.17 42.88 7.30
C THR A 27 -1.37 42.10 6.76
N SER A 28 -2.19 41.51 7.65
CA SER A 28 -3.42 40.76 7.32
C SER A 28 -4.32 41.46 6.28
N SER A 29 -4.26 42.79 6.23
CA SER A 29 -4.89 43.64 5.22
C SER A 29 -4.43 43.32 3.78
N LYS A 30 -3.12 43.19 3.51
CA LYS A 30 -2.59 42.94 2.15
C LYS A 30 -2.90 41.53 1.61
N LYS A 31 -2.94 40.50 2.46
CA LYS A 31 -3.37 39.14 2.05
C LYS A 31 -4.85 39.10 1.69
N ASN A 32 -5.69 39.81 2.45
CA ASN A 32 -7.11 39.98 2.11
C ASN A 32 -7.32 40.82 0.85
N THR A 33 -6.47 41.80 0.57
CA THR A 33 -6.52 42.61 -0.66
C THR A 33 -6.11 41.80 -1.88
N VAL A 34 -5.04 40.98 -1.82
CA VAL A 34 -4.65 40.08 -2.94
C VAL A 34 -5.71 38.99 -3.17
N TYR A 35 -6.33 38.46 -2.11
CA TYR A 35 -7.44 37.51 -2.22
C TYR A 35 -8.70 38.16 -2.81
N ARG A 36 -9.05 39.39 -2.38
CA ARG A 36 -10.18 40.15 -2.96
C ARG A 36 -9.92 40.55 -4.42
N LEU A 37 -8.71 40.99 -4.77
CA LEU A 37 -8.32 41.34 -6.14
C LEU A 37 -8.31 40.12 -7.08
N ARG A 38 -7.98 38.92 -6.59
CA ARG A 38 -8.05 37.69 -7.38
C ARG A 38 -9.47 37.11 -7.46
N LYS A 39 -10.29 37.32 -6.43
CA LYS A 39 -11.72 36.96 -6.44
C LYS A 39 -12.51 37.89 -7.36
N THR A 40 -12.19 39.18 -7.40
CA THR A 40 -12.74 40.11 -8.41
C THR A 40 -12.22 39.77 -9.79
N ALA A 41 -10.95 39.38 -9.98
CA ALA A 41 -10.45 38.92 -11.30
C ALA A 41 -11.17 37.63 -11.79
N LEU A 42 -11.52 36.71 -10.90
CA LEU A 42 -12.35 35.52 -11.22
C LEU A 42 -13.81 35.88 -11.51
N PHE A 43 -14.37 36.88 -10.83
CA PHE A 43 -15.72 37.37 -11.08
C PHE A 43 -15.78 38.15 -12.41
N VAL A 44 -14.78 38.99 -12.69
CA VAL A 44 -14.60 39.71 -13.96
C VAL A 44 -14.34 38.73 -15.09
N GLY A 45 -13.56 37.65 -14.88
CA GLY A 45 -13.38 36.61 -15.89
C GLY A 45 -14.65 35.80 -16.19
N SER A 46 -15.47 35.53 -15.17
CA SER A 46 -16.75 34.83 -15.33
C SER A 46 -17.82 35.73 -15.96
N PHE A 47 -17.81 37.02 -15.64
CA PHE A 47 -18.70 38.03 -16.23
C PHE A 47 -18.29 38.35 -17.68
N ALA A 48 -16.99 38.47 -17.95
CA ALA A 48 -16.47 38.59 -19.31
C ALA A 48 -16.79 37.36 -20.16
N TYR A 49 -16.79 36.16 -19.57
CA TYR A 49 -17.22 34.95 -20.27
C TYR A 49 -18.72 34.94 -20.55
N LEU A 50 -19.56 35.39 -19.62
CA LEU A 50 -21.00 35.56 -19.87
C LEU A 50 -21.25 36.59 -20.97
N LEU A 51 -20.58 37.74 -20.92
CA LEU A 51 -20.68 38.79 -21.94
C LEU A 51 -20.18 38.30 -23.30
N TYR A 52 -19.06 37.58 -23.34
CA TYR A 52 -18.49 37.02 -24.58
C TYR A 52 -19.38 35.91 -25.15
N SER A 53 -19.96 35.06 -24.30
CA SER A 53 -20.93 34.04 -24.71
C SER A 53 -22.22 34.66 -25.24
N THR A 54 -22.73 35.71 -24.60
CA THR A 54 -23.93 36.43 -25.09
C THR A 54 -23.63 37.18 -26.39
N TYR A 55 -22.43 37.76 -26.51
CA TYR A 55 -21.99 38.45 -27.71
C TYR A 55 -21.86 37.48 -28.89
N ILE A 56 -21.29 36.28 -28.68
CA ILE A 56 -21.25 35.22 -29.69
C ILE A 56 -22.66 34.76 -30.06
N LEU A 57 -23.57 34.58 -29.09
CA LEU A 57 -24.96 34.23 -29.38
C LEU A 57 -25.67 35.32 -30.21
N ILE A 58 -25.45 36.59 -29.91
CA ILE A 58 -26.02 37.72 -30.66
C ILE A 58 -25.43 37.79 -32.08
N LEU A 59 -24.10 37.75 -32.21
CA LEU A 59 -23.41 37.71 -33.51
C LEU A 59 -23.85 36.52 -34.35
N PHE A 60 -24.05 35.35 -33.72
CA PHE A 60 -24.50 34.16 -34.41
C PHE A 60 -25.98 34.27 -34.79
N THR A 61 -26.82 34.90 -33.98
CA THR A 61 -28.23 35.18 -34.33
C THR A 61 -28.31 36.16 -35.50
N ILE A 62 -27.46 37.19 -35.53
CA ILE A 62 -27.35 38.16 -36.62
C ILE A 62 -26.82 37.47 -37.88
N LEU A 63 -25.72 36.71 -37.77
CA LEU A 63 -25.14 35.97 -38.89
C LEU A 63 -26.13 34.93 -39.43
N PHE A 64 -26.89 34.28 -38.57
CA PHE A 64 -27.97 33.36 -38.94
C PHE A 64 -29.11 34.09 -39.66
N HIS A 65 -29.53 35.27 -39.20
CA HIS A 65 -30.50 36.09 -39.92
C HIS A 65 -29.97 36.59 -41.26
N VAL A 66 -28.69 36.97 -41.35
CA VAL A 66 -28.04 37.45 -42.57
C VAL A 66 -27.81 36.32 -43.58
N LEU A 67 -27.45 35.12 -43.14
CA LEU A 67 -27.24 33.95 -44.00
C LEU A 67 -28.55 33.27 -44.42
N VAL A 68 -29.62 33.38 -43.62
CA VAL A 68 -30.94 32.82 -43.95
C VAL A 68 -31.86 33.84 -44.64
N SER A 69 -31.58 35.15 -44.48
CA SER A 69 -32.20 36.25 -45.26
C SER A 69 -32.20 36.02 -46.77
N PRO A 70 -31.10 35.59 -47.44
CA PRO A 70 -31.12 35.35 -48.88
C PRO A 70 -32.06 34.22 -49.30
N PHE A 71 -32.47 33.31 -48.42
CA PHE A 71 -33.53 32.33 -48.72
C PHE A 71 -34.93 32.97 -48.68
N ARG A 72 -35.16 33.94 -47.78
CA ARG A 72 -36.38 34.76 -47.77
C ARG A 72 -36.42 35.73 -48.95
N LEU A 73 -35.27 36.28 -49.33
CA LEU A 73 -35.10 37.19 -50.47
C LEU A 73 -35.17 36.46 -51.80
N ALA A 74 -34.63 35.24 -51.92
CA ALA A 74 -34.81 34.38 -53.09
C ALA A 74 -36.29 33.99 -53.25
N ALA A 75 -36.97 33.62 -52.17
CA ALA A 75 -38.42 33.36 -52.19
C ALA A 75 -39.26 34.61 -52.52
N PHE A 76 -38.74 35.82 -52.27
CA PHE A 76 -39.38 37.11 -52.58
C PHE A 76 -39.04 37.60 -54.01
N LEU A 77 -37.81 37.46 -54.50
CA LEU A 77 -37.40 37.81 -55.85
C LEU A 77 -37.98 36.87 -56.91
N ILE A 78 -38.19 35.59 -56.57
CA ILE A 78 -38.99 34.65 -57.37
C ILE A 78 -40.46 35.09 -57.43
N ARG A 79 -40.95 35.84 -56.43
CA ARG A 79 -42.30 36.41 -56.38
C ARG A 79 -42.44 37.70 -57.21
N VAL A 80 -41.37 38.50 -57.30
CA VAL A 80 -41.35 39.79 -58.04
C VAL A 80 -41.05 39.62 -59.54
N ARG A 81 -40.37 38.53 -59.94
CA ARG A 81 -40.09 38.24 -61.37
C ARG A 81 -41.25 37.57 -62.13
N GLN A 82 -42.48 37.58 -61.60
CA GLN A 82 -43.65 36.96 -62.25
C GLN A 82 -44.85 37.92 -62.43
N ASP A 83 -44.58 39.21 -62.69
CA ASP A 83 -45.55 40.10 -63.35
C ASP A 83 -45.09 40.37 -64.78
N THR A 84 -45.19 39.35 -65.63
CA THR A 84 -45.43 39.46 -67.09
C THR A 84 -45.56 38.04 -67.68
N ALA A 85 -46.50 37.91 -68.62
CA ALA A 85 -46.80 36.74 -69.46
C ALA A 85 -47.60 35.58 -68.82
N GLU A 86 -48.92 35.66 -69.06
CA GLU A 86 -49.79 34.71 -69.78
C GLU A 86 -49.74 33.17 -69.53
N ASN A 87 -50.94 32.60 -69.72
CA ASN A 87 -51.45 31.29 -69.35
C ASN A 87 -50.68 30.04 -69.83
N ALA A 88 -50.61 29.01 -68.96
CA ALA A 88 -51.01 27.60 -69.20
C ALA A 88 -50.21 26.51 -68.45
N GLU A 89 -49.18 26.84 -67.66
CA GLU A 89 -48.45 25.85 -66.81
C GLU A 89 -48.70 26.00 -65.28
N LYS A 90 -49.69 26.81 -64.89
CA LYS A 90 -49.86 27.30 -63.49
C LYS A 90 -50.37 26.28 -62.46
N GLY A 91 -50.72 25.05 -62.84
CA GLY A 91 -51.21 24.01 -61.91
C GLY A 91 -50.10 23.14 -61.31
N LYS A 92 -49.27 22.53 -62.16
CA LYS A 92 -48.19 21.61 -61.76
C LYS A 92 -47.04 22.35 -61.05
N GLU A 93 -46.74 23.57 -61.47
CA GLU A 93 -45.66 24.35 -60.88
C GLU A 93 -46.02 24.91 -59.49
N LYS A 94 -47.29 25.28 -59.25
CA LYS A 94 -47.77 25.67 -57.91
C LYS A 94 -47.78 24.50 -56.92
N GLU A 95 -48.09 23.29 -57.38
CA GLU A 95 -48.06 22.09 -56.53
C GLU A 95 -46.62 21.65 -56.21
N LYS A 96 -45.72 21.68 -57.21
CA LYS A 96 -44.28 21.45 -57.02
C LYS A 96 -43.69 22.46 -56.01
N ARG A 97 -44.02 23.75 -56.14
CA ARG A 97 -43.62 24.82 -55.21
C ARG A 97 -44.22 24.67 -53.80
N ARG A 98 -45.42 24.08 -53.65
CA ARG A 98 -46.01 23.75 -52.33
C ARG A 98 -45.29 22.56 -51.68
N LYS A 99 -44.97 21.52 -52.46
CA LYS A 99 -44.20 20.36 -51.99
C LYS A 99 -42.78 20.76 -51.58
N GLU A 100 -42.10 21.63 -52.35
CA GLU A 100 -40.77 22.16 -52.01
C GLU A 100 -40.77 23.07 -50.76
N LYS A 101 -41.81 23.89 -50.58
CA LYS A 101 -41.97 24.69 -49.34
C LYS A 101 -42.28 23.81 -48.13
N ALA A 102 -43.09 22.77 -48.30
CA ALA A 102 -43.37 21.82 -47.24
C ALA A 102 -42.10 21.03 -46.86
N THR A 103 -41.33 20.52 -47.83
CA THR A 103 -40.07 19.81 -47.54
C THR A 103 -39.03 20.72 -46.88
N ALA A 104 -38.89 21.98 -47.30
CA ALA A 104 -37.98 22.95 -46.66
C ALA A 104 -38.42 23.31 -45.22
N ALA A 105 -39.73 23.42 -44.96
CA ALA A 105 -40.26 23.63 -43.62
C ALA A 105 -40.05 22.42 -42.71
N HIS A 106 -40.26 21.20 -43.22
CA HIS A 106 -39.98 19.95 -42.51
C HIS A 106 -38.48 19.77 -42.23
N LEU A 107 -37.60 20.10 -43.19
CA LEU A 107 -36.16 20.03 -42.99
C LEU A 107 -35.70 21.00 -41.90
N SER A 108 -36.22 22.23 -41.91
CA SER A 108 -35.93 23.24 -40.89
C SER A 108 -36.40 22.80 -39.51
N PHE A 109 -37.62 22.23 -39.41
CA PHE A 109 -38.18 21.73 -38.15
C PHE A 109 -37.32 20.62 -37.50
N ILE A 110 -36.56 19.86 -38.29
CA ILE A 110 -35.64 18.83 -37.81
C ILE A 110 -34.23 19.39 -37.56
N LEU A 111 -33.77 20.33 -38.40
CA LEU A 111 -32.41 20.88 -38.29
C LEU A 111 -32.25 21.79 -37.06
N TYR A 112 -33.27 22.58 -36.69
CA TYR A 112 -33.24 23.44 -35.51
C TYR A 112 -33.03 22.69 -34.19
N PRO A 113 -33.83 21.65 -33.84
CA PRO A 113 -33.59 20.90 -32.62
C PRO A 113 -32.26 20.15 -32.66
N LEU A 114 -31.82 19.67 -33.82
CA LEU A 114 -30.51 19.02 -33.96
C LEU A 114 -29.35 19.99 -33.69
N CYS A 115 -29.39 21.19 -34.27
CA CYS A 115 -28.40 22.24 -34.00
C CYS A 115 -28.44 22.69 -32.53
N PHE A 116 -29.62 22.79 -31.93
CA PHE A 116 -29.78 23.11 -30.51
C PHE A 116 -29.18 22.03 -29.61
N ILE A 117 -29.45 20.75 -29.89
CA ILE A 117 -28.85 19.60 -29.18
C ILE A 117 -27.33 19.62 -29.32
N LEU A 118 -26.80 19.87 -30.53
CA LEU A 118 -25.36 19.98 -30.76
C LEU A 118 -24.74 21.11 -29.95
N LEU A 119 -25.38 22.29 -29.91
CA LEU A 119 -24.93 23.45 -29.13
C LEU A 119 -24.92 23.15 -27.62
N CYS A 120 -25.97 22.51 -27.12
CA CYS A 120 -26.04 22.06 -25.73
C CYS A 120 -24.92 21.06 -25.42
N ALA A 121 -24.67 20.09 -26.31
CA ALA A 121 -23.61 19.11 -26.16
C ALA A 121 -22.22 19.76 -26.15
N LEU A 122 -21.97 20.74 -27.02
CA LEU A 122 -20.75 21.55 -27.05
C LEU A 122 -20.56 22.34 -25.75
N SER A 123 -21.61 22.99 -25.26
CA SER A 123 -21.57 23.76 -24.00
C SER A 123 -21.28 22.89 -22.78
N VAL A 124 -21.95 21.72 -22.68
CA VAL A 124 -21.71 20.73 -21.64
C VAL A 124 -20.27 20.19 -21.72
N SER A 125 -19.79 19.88 -22.93
CA SER A 125 -18.43 19.37 -23.16
C SER A 125 -17.37 20.40 -22.79
N ALA A 126 -17.55 21.67 -23.18
CA ALA A 126 -16.64 22.76 -22.82
C ALA A 126 -16.58 22.97 -21.30
N THR A 127 -17.73 22.92 -20.63
CA THR A 127 -17.83 23.04 -19.17
C THR A 127 -17.13 21.89 -18.46
N ALA A 128 -17.36 20.64 -18.91
CA ALA A 128 -16.70 19.45 -18.37
C ALA A 128 -15.18 19.52 -18.56
N PHE A 129 -14.73 19.94 -19.73
CA PHE A 129 -13.30 20.12 -20.04
C PHE A 129 -12.65 21.19 -19.14
N PHE A 130 -13.30 22.34 -18.96
CA PHE A 130 -12.79 23.40 -18.08
C PHE A 130 -12.69 22.97 -16.61
N LEU A 131 -13.70 22.26 -16.11
CA LEU A 131 -13.72 21.78 -14.72
C LEU A 131 -12.78 20.58 -14.48
N ASN A 132 -12.38 19.86 -15.53
CA ASN A 132 -11.39 18.78 -15.45
C ASN A 132 -9.93 19.29 -15.47
N ARG A 133 -9.68 20.53 -15.91
CA ARG A 133 -8.32 21.09 -15.96
C ARG A 133 -7.67 21.19 -14.57
N PRO A 134 -6.33 21.11 -14.50
CA PRO A 134 -5.59 21.30 -13.26
C PRO A 134 -5.95 22.61 -12.57
N THR A 135 -6.06 22.61 -11.25
CA THR A 135 -6.32 23.84 -10.49
C THR A 135 -5.12 24.78 -10.54
N GLY A 136 -3.89 24.24 -10.49
CA GLY A 136 -2.65 25.01 -10.32
C GLY A 136 -2.56 25.73 -8.96
N LEU A 137 -3.47 25.42 -8.03
CA LEU A 137 -3.61 26.16 -6.76
C LEU A 137 -2.87 25.53 -5.58
N ALA A 138 -2.38 24.31 -5.74
CA ALA A 138 -1.87 23.50 -4.64
C ALA A 138 -0.55 22.82 -5.01
N ASP A 139 0.47 23.06 -4.19
CA ASP A 139 1.70 22.28 -4.20
C ASP A 139 1.47 20.84 -3.72
N SER A 140 2.49 20.01 -3.85
CA SER A 140 2.47 18.61 -3.40
C SER A 140 2.20 18.52 -1.90
N GLN A 141 1.02 18.03 -1.53
CA GLN A 141 0.54 17.94 -0.16
C GLN A 141 0.02 16.54 0.19
N LYS A 142 0.07 16.22 1.48
CA LYS A 142 -0.46 14.97 2.05
C LYS A 142 -1.94 15.12 2.38
N ILE A 143 -2.74 14.18 1.91
CA ILE A 143 -4.19 14.08 2.13
C ILE A 143 -4.50 12.71 2.72
N VAL A 144 -5.26 12.68 3.81
CA VAL A 144 -5.72 11.42 4.39
C VAL A 144 -7.20 11.25 4.05
N ILE A 145 -7.53 10.18 3.33
CA ILE A 145 -8.91 9.73 3.11
C ILE A 145 -9.20 8.65 4.15
N GLN A 146 -10.17 8.92 5.02
CA GLN A 146 -10.60 7.97 6.05
C GLN A 146 -11.48 6.87 5.45
N ARG A 147 -11.50 5.71 6.12
CA ARG A 147 -12.51 4.68 5.84
C ARG A 147 -13.90 5.28 6.05
N GLU A 148 -14.87 4.84 5.25
CA GLU A 148 -16.29 5.27 5.30
C GLU A 148 -16.58 6.69 4.77
N MET A 149 -15.58 7.42 4.26
CA MET A 149 -15.85 8.68 3.57
C MET A 149 -16.62 8.44 2.26
N THR A 150 -17.75 9.13 2.11
CA THR A 150 -18.53 9.15 0.86
C THR A 150 -17.79 9.88 -0.25
N VAL A 151 -18.10 9.57 -1.52
CA VAL A 151 -17.58 10.29 -2.71
C VAL A 151 -17.72 11.80 -2.58
N ARG A 152 -18.82 12.27 -1.99
CA ARG A 152 -19.08 13.70 -1.76
C ARG A 152 -18.15 14.29 -0.69
N GLN A 153 -17.91 13.59 0.41
CA GLN A 153 -16.94 14.00 1.45
C GLN A 153 -15.51 14.02 0.91
N ILE A 154 -15.13 13.02 0.09
CA ILE A 154 -13.83 12.99 -0.59
C ILE A 154 -13.70 14.20 -1.53
N GLY A 155 -14.71 14.46 -2.36
CA GLY A 155 -14.72 15.61 -3.26
C GLY A 155 -14.63 16.95 -2.52
N GLN A 156 -15.30 17.08 -1.36
CA GLN A 156 -15.23 18.28 -0.52
C GLN A 156 -13.79 18.48 -0.01
N LEU A 157 -13.19 17.44 0.58
CA LEU A 157 -11.81 17.46 1.07
C LEU A 157 -10.82 17.87 -0.04
N LEU A 158 -10.95 17.29 -1.24
CA LEU A 158 -10.08 17.62 -2.37
C LEU A 158 -10.25 19.06 -2.86
N ARG A 159 -11.48 19.58 -2.85
CA ARG A 159 -11.76 20.97 -3.27
C ARG A 159 -11.20 21.96 -2.27
N ASP A 160 -11.41 21.72 -0.97
CA ASP A 160 -10.93 22.60 0.11
C ASP A 160 -9.40 22.70 0.14
N ARG A 161 -8.73 21.63 -0.32
CA ARG A 161 -7.28 21.57 -0.47
C ARG A 161 -6.77 22.04 -1.83
N GLY A 162 -7.67 22.54 -2.70
CA GLY A 162 -7.32 23.08 -4.01
C GLY A 162 -6.86 22.02 -5.03
N LEU A 163 -7.19 20.74 -4.84
CA LEU A 163 -6.80 19.63 -5.71
C LEU A 163 -7.80 19.37 -6.85
N ILE A 164 -9.06 19.79 -6.69
CA ILE A 164 -10.10 19.73 -7.72
C ILE A 164 -10.92 21.03 -7.75
N ARG A 165 -11.57 21.33 -8.89
CA ARG A 165 -12.38 22.55 -9.07
C ARG A 165 -13.83 22.40 -8.63
N SER A 166 -14.41 21.21 -8.80
CA SER A 166 -15.84 20.98 -8.60
C SER A 166 -16.14 19.61 -7.97
N ILE A 167 -16.85 19.63 -6.85
CA ILE A 167 -17.35 18.43 -6.16
C ILE A 167 -18.38 17.71 -7.04
N ARG A 168 -19.25 18.47 -7.71
CA ARG A 168 -20.32 17.91 -8.57
C ARG A 168 -19.73 17.15 -9.75
N LEU A 169 -18.70 17.70 -10.39
CA LEU A 169 -18.01 17.01 -11.48
C LEU A 169 -17.32 15.74 -10.99
N PHE A 170 -16.61 15.82 -9.86
CA PHE A 170 -15.94 14.66 -9.26
C PHE A 170 -16.93 13.52 -8.95
N ALA A 171 -18.05 13.84 -8.30
CA ALA A 171 -19.09 12.87 -7.99
C ALA A 171 -19.73 12.28 -9.25
N LEU A 172 -20.05 13.13 -10.25
CA LEU A 172 -20.61 12.68 -11.52
C LEU A 172 -19.64 11.74 -12.26
N MET A 173 -18.36 12.09 -12.31
CA MET A 173 -17.32 11.25 -12.92
C MET A 173 -17.17 9.92 -12.20
N ALA A 174 -17.14 9.91 -10.87
CA ALA A 174 -17.06 8.68 -10.08
C ALA A 174 -18.26 7.76 -10.34
N ARG A 175 -19.47 8.33 -10.46
CA ARG A 175 -20.71 7.62 -10.78
C ARG A 175 -20.70 7.03 -12.19
N LEU A 176 -20.39 7.86 -13.20
CA LEU A 176 -20.35 7.44 -14.61
C LEU A 176 -19.25 6.41 -14.88
N SER A 177 -18.14 6.48 -14.15
CA SER A 177 -17.05 5.49 -14.23
C SER A 177 -17.29 4.23 -13.37
N GLY A 178 -18.36 4.18 -12.58
CA GLY A 178 -18.67 3.01 -11.72
C GLY A 178 -17.63 2.75 -10.64
N ILE A 179 -16.89 3.78 -10.21
CA ILE A 179 -15.76 3.66 -9.26
C ILE A 179 -16.08 4.25 -7.88
N GLU A 180 -17.34 4.60 -7.60
CA GLU A 180 -17.75 5.17 -6.31
C GLU A 180 -17.32 4.31 -5.13
N ASN A 181 -17.44 2.98 -5.26
CA ASN A 181 -17.03 1.99 -4.24
C ASN A 181 -15.57 1.54 -4.36
N ARG A 182 -14.80 2.11 -5.31
CA ARG A 182 -13.39 1.78 -5.57
C ARG A 182 -12.43 2.89 -5.14
N LEU A 183 -12.92 3.98 -4.56
CA LEU A 183 -12.08 5.00 -3.96
C LEU A 183 -11.51 4.47 -2.65
N GLU A 184 -10.20 4.26 -2.60
CA GLU A 184 -9.56 3.62 -1.45
C GLU A 184 -9.21 4.64 -0.35
N ALA A 185 -9.45 4.27 0.91
CA ALA A 185 -8.96 5.02 2.06
C ALA A 185 -7.43 4.92 2.16
N GLY A 186 -6.74 6.00 2.54
CA GLY A 186 -5.28 6.03 2.58
C GLY A 186 -4.69 7.43 2.68
N GLU A 187 -3.37 7.50 2.86
CA GLU A 187 -2.60 8.75 2.81
C GLU A 187 -2.03 8.98 1.41
N TYR A 188 -2.59 9.94 0.68
CA TYR A 188 -2.23 10.29 -0.68
C TYR A 188 -1.30 11.50 -0.72
N ARG A 189 -0.34 11.49 -1.66
CA ARG A 189 0.42 12.70 -2.02
C ARG A 189 -0.08 13.25 -3.35
N LEU A 190 -0.83 14.35 -3.28
CA LEU A 190 -1.52 14.96 -4.41
C LEU A 190 -1.07 16.41 -4.60
N ASN A 191 -1.17 16.90 -5.83
CA ASN A 191 -0.92 18.30 -6.17
C ASN A 191 -2.01 18.81 -7.13
N GLY A 192 -2.13 20.13 -7.23
CA GLY A 192 -3.09 20.82 -8.11
C GLY A 192 -2.70 20.81 -9.59
N LEU A 193 -1.61 20.13 -9.97
CA LEU A 193 -1.12 20.03 -11.35
C LEU A 193 -1.79 18.90 -12.14
N ASN A 194 -2.50 17.99 -11.47
CA ASN A 194 -3.24 16.91 -12.11
C ASN A 194 -4.68 17.35 -12.46
N THR A 195 -5.24 16.75 -13.50
CA THR A 195 -6.67 16.89 -13.83
C THR A 195 -7.54 16.24 -12.77
N THR A 196 -8.81 16.67 -12.66
CA THR A 196 -9.79 16.04 -11.75
C THR A 196 -9.88 14.53 -12.00
N TYR A 197 -9.90 14.11 -13.27
CA TYR A 197 -9.88 12.70 -13.66
C TYR A 197 -8.63 11.97 -13.18
N ARG A 198 -7.43 12.54 -13.38
CA ARG A 198 -6.17 11.90 -12.97
C ARG A 198 -6.04 11.81 -11.45
N THR A 199 -6.50 12.83 -10.72
CA THR A 199 -6.61 12.80 -9.27
C THR A 199 -7.56 11.68 -8.83
N MET A 200 -8.76 11.61 -9.41
CA MET A 200 -9.74 10.55 -9.13
C MET A 200 -9.18 9.15 -9.42
N TRP A 201 -8.53 8.96 -10.56
CA TRP A 201 -7.91 7.68 -10.91
C TRP A 201 -6.80 7.28 -9.93
N ARG A 202 -6.00 8.23 -9.43
CA ARG A 202 -5.02 7.95 -8.37
C ARG A 202 -5.69 7.47 -7.08
N LEU A 203 -6.88 7.97 -6.76
CA LEU A 203 -7.67 7.49 -5.61
C LEU A 203 -8.22 6.07 -5.81
N THR A 204 -8.39 5.61 -7.05
CA THR A 204 -8.78 4.22 -7.35
C THR A 204 -7.60 3.25 -7.39
N LYS A 205 -6.37 3.76 -7.43
CA LYS A 205 -5.16 2.94 -7.49
C LYS A 205 -4.54 2.68 -6.12
N GLY A 206 -5.21 3.10 -5.04
CA GLY A 206 -4.68 2.98 -3.69
C GLY A 206 -3.44 3.85 -3.52
N GLY A 207 -3.64 5.14 -3.27
CA GLY A 207 -2.53 6.01 -2.88
C GLY A 207 -2.36 5.92 -1.39
N ALA A 208 -2.10 4.72 -0.89
CA ALA A 208 -1.52 4.59 0.42
C ALA A 208 -0.04 4.90 0.30
N VAL A 209 0.47 5.84 1.09
CA VAL A 209 1.89 5.81 1.47
C VAL A 209 2.14 4.40 2.01
N THR A 210 2.75 3.58 1.18
CA THR A 210 3.19 2.26 1.55
C THR A 210 4.39 2.40 2.46
N LYS A 211 4.42 1.61 3.53
CA LYS A 211 5.59 1.50 4.38
C LYS A 211 6.18 0.12 4.20
N ASN A 212 7.49 0.08 3.98
CA ASN A 212 8.24 -1.17 4.04
C ASN A 212 8.36 -1.57 5.50
N VAL A 213 7.67 -2.64 5.89
CA VAL A 213 7.67 -3.19 7.23
C VAL A 213 8.42 -4.51 7.21
N THR A 214 9.61 -4.53 7.82
CA THR A 214 10.39 -5.75 7.98
C THR A 214 9.89 -6.55 9.18
N ILE A 215 9.57 -7.82 8.93
CA ILE A 215 9.26 -8.81 9.95
C ILE A 215 10.48 -9.73 10.10
N PRO A 216 11.26 -9.62 11.19
CA PRO A 216 12.41 -10.48 11.40
C PRO A 216 12.05 -11.96 11.57
N GLU A 217 12.99 -12.84 11.23
CA GLU A 217 12.91 -14.28 11.52
C GLU A 217 12.80 -14.55 13.03
N GLY A 218 12.17 -15.68 13.41
CA GLY A 218 11.99 -16.12 14.79
C GLY A 218 10.94 -15.33 15.59
N ARG A 219 10.26 -14.36 14.97
CA ARG A 219 9.24 -13.58 15.68
C ARG A 219 7.98 -14.38 15.93
N THR A 220 7.43 -14.25 17.13
CA THR A 220 6.13 -14.85 17.46
C THR A 220 4.98 -14.05 16.85
N LEU A 221 3.80 -14.66 16.71
CA LEU A 221 2.57 -14.01 16.26
C LEU A 221 2.30 -12.70 17.03
N ARG A 222 2.50 -12.71 18.35
CA ARG A 222 2.31 -11.54 19.23
C ARG A 222 3.33 -10.44 18.95
N GLU A 223 4.58 -10.80 18.68
CA GLU A 223 5.63 -9.83 18.34
C GLU A 223 5.40 -9.21 16.96
N ILE A 224 4.96 -10.01 15.98
CA ILE A 224 4.57 -9.53 14.65
C ILE A 224 3.42 -8.53 14.76
N ALA A 225 2.37 -8.87 15.51
CA ALA A 225 1.25 -7.95 15.77
C ALA A 225 1.73 -6.63 16.41
N GLY A 226 2.69 -6.69 17.33
CA GLY A 226 3.30 -5.53 17.94
C GLY A 226 4.11 -4.66 16.97
N ILE A 227 4.82 -5.27 16.02
CA ILE A 227 5.53 -4.56 14.94
C ILE A 227 4.50 -3.87 14.04
N LEU A 228 3.51 -4.60 13.53
CA LEU A 228 2.49 -4.06 12.62
C LEU A 228 1.69 -2.91 13.25
N ARG A 229 1.34 -3.03 14.54
CA ARG A 229 0.69 -1.95 15.28
C ARG A 229 1.53 -0.67 15.32
N ARG A 230 2.84 -0.78 15.56
CA ARG A 230 3.73 0.39 15.61
C ARG A 230 3.99 0.98 14.23
N GLU A 231 4.19 0.12 13.23
CA GLU A 231 4.66 0.53 11.92
C GLU A 231 3.53 1.08 11.03
N VAL A 232 2.36 0.42 11.04
CA VAL A 232 1.23 0.71 10.15
C VAL A 232 -0.12 0.80 10.86
N ALA A 233 -0.14 0.90 12.20
CA ALA A 233 -1.36 1.06 13.01
C ALA A 233 -2.42 -0.04 12.81
N THR A 234 -1.97 -1.28 12.58
CA THR A 234 -2.83 -2.47 12.59
C THR A 234 -3.46 -2.69 13.97
N ASP A 235 -4.70 -3.16 14.01
CA ASP A 235 -5.32 -3.61 15.26
C ASP A 235 -4.70 -4.95 15.68
N SER A 236 -3.78 -4.88 16.65
CA SER A 236 -3.06 -6.06 17.15
C SER A 236 -3.98 -7.11 17.78
N VAL A 237 -5.12 -6.70 18.37
CA VAL A 237 -6.04 -7.65 19.03
C VAL A 237 -6.80 -8.43 17.97
N ARG A 238 -7.37 -7.72 16.99
CA ARG A 238 -8.06 -8.34 15.86
C ARG A 238 -7.13 -9.22 15.03
N PHE A 239 -5.90 -8.77 14.79
CA PHE A 239 -4.90 -9.54 14.05
C PHE A 239 -4.58 -10.88 14.73
N VAL A 240 -4.32 -10.88 16.04
CA VAL A 240 -4.03 -12.11 16.81
C VAL A 240 -5.26 -13.01 16.89
N ALA A 241 -6.46 -12.45 17.04
CA ALA A 241 -7.70 -13.21 17.07
C ALA A 241 -7.94 -13.95 15.75
N LEU A 242 -7.83 -13.25 14.61
CA LEU A 242 -7.95 -13.84 13.28
C LEU A 242 -6.90 -14.92 13.03
N ALA A 243 -5.65 -14.68 13.43
CA ALA A 243 -4.57 -15.65 13.27
C ALA A 243 -4.70 -16.89 14.18
N ARG A 244 -5.68 -16.93 15.08
CA ARG A 244 -6.02 -18.07 15.95
C ARG A 244 -7.41 -18.64 15.67
N ASP A 245 -8.07 -18.17 14.61
CA ASP A 245 -9.32 -18.74 14.13
C ASP A 245 -8.99 -19.94 13.25
N SER A 246 -9.24 -21.15 13.76
CA SER A 246 -8.97 -22.40 13.03
C SER A 246 -9.62 -22.42 11.65
N ALA A 247 -10.86 -21.92 11.52
CA ALA A 247 -11.56 -21.91 10.22
C ALA A 247 -10.81 -21.04 9.20
N PHE A 248 -10.30 -19.90 9.65
CA PHE A 248 -9.45 -19.04 8.82
C PHE A 248 -8.09 -19.68 8.53
N CYS A 249 -7.46 -20.37 9.48
CA CYS A 249 -6.22 -21.12 9.21
C CYS A 249 -6.42 -22.17 8.12
N HIS A 250 -7.51 -22.94 8.19
CA HIS A 250 -7.84 -23.94 7.17
C HIS A 250 -8.18 -23.30 5.81
N GLU A 251 -8.84 -22.14 5.77
CA GLU A 251 -9.05 -21.34 4.54
C GLU A 251 -7.71 -21.05 3.83
N LEU A 252 -6.64 -20.82 4.60
CA LEU A 252 -5.29 -20.53 4.09
C LEU A 252 -4.44 -21.79 3.86
N GLY A 253 -5.03 -22.98 3.92
CA GLY A 253 -4.35 -24.26 3.72
C GLY A 253 -3.49 -24.72 4.93
N VAL A 254 -3.59 -24.04 6.07
CA VAL A 254 -2.84 -24.38 7.29
C VAL A 254 -3.68 -25.33 8.15
N GLN A 255 -3.22 -26.58 8.27
CA GLN A 255 -3.86 -27.61 9.09
C GLN A 255 -3.44 -27.49 10.57
N ALA A 256 -3.70 -26.33 11.17
CA ALA A 256 -3.42 -26.03 12.57
C ALA A 256 -4.42 -24.99 13.10
N SER A 257 -4.53 -24.87 14.42
CA SER A 257 -5.44 -23.91 15.07
C SER A 257 -4.91 -22.47 15.09
N THR A 258 -3.68 -22.24 14.62
CA THR A 258 -3.07 -20.90 14.58
C THR A 258 -2.13 -20.76 13.39
N LEU A 259 -1.89 -19.52 12.96
CA LEU A 259 -0.88 -19.17 11.96
C LEU A 259 0.53 -18.98 12.56
N GLU A 260 0.77 -19.31 13.83
CA GLU A 260 2.12 -19.31 14.41
C GLU A 260 3.03 -20.27 13.63
N GLY A 261 4.13 -19.77 13.09
CA GLY A 261 5.04 -20.52 12.20
C GLY A 261 4.76 -20.36 10.70
N TYR A 262 3.62 -19.77 10.32
CA TYR A 262 3.16 -19.64 8.94
C TYR A 262 3.11 -18.20 8.42
N LEU A 263 3.47 -17.21 9.26
CA LEU A 263 3.60 -15.82 8.86
C LEU A 263 5.04 -15.58 8.42
N PHE A 264 5.32 -15.75 7.13
CA PHE A 264 6.70 -15.77 6.65
C PHE A 264 7.45 -14.47 6.97
N PRO A 265 8.68 -14.53 7.52
CA PRO A 265 9.46 -13.34 7.82
C PRO A 265 10.07 -12.74 6.54
N ASP A 266 9.65 -11.52 6.20
CA ASP A 266 10.24 -10.73 5.12
C ASP A 266 9.89 -9.24 5.30
N THR A 267 10.30 -8.39 4.37
CA THR A 267 9.90 -7.00 4.25
C THR A 267 8.68 -6.85 3.36
N TYR A 268 7.56 -6.48 3.97
CA TYR A 268 6.29 -6.30 3.29
C TYR A 268 6.03 -4.83 3.00
N ASN A 269 5.56 -4.54 1.80
CA ASN A 269 5.07 -3.22 1.43
C ASN A 269 3.59 -3.12 1.87
N LEU A 270 3.34 -2.45 3.00
CA LEU A 270 2.02 -2.43 3.65
C LEU A 270 1.43 -1.02 3.71
N PHE A 271 0.10 -0.95 3.71
CA PHE A 271 -0.64 0.30 3.84
C PHE A 271 -0.93 0.64 5.31
N TYR A 272 -1.04 1.94 5.64
CA TYR A 272 -1.51 2.37 6.95
C TYR A 272 -2.95 1.87 7.19
N ARG A 273 -3.17 1.22 8.34
CA ARG A 273 -4.43 0.55 8.71
C ARG A 273 -4.94 -0.43 7.64
N MET A 274 -4.02 -1.12 6.96
CA MET A 274 -4.39 -2.22 6.06
C MET A 274 -5.21 -3.28 6.82
N ASP A 275 -6.18 -3.90 6.14
CA ASP A 275 -7.01 -4.94 6.74
C ASP A 275 -6.18 -6.14 7.21
N GLU A 276 -6.44 -6.60 8.44
CA GLU A 276 -5.69 -7.66 9.09
C GLU A 276 -5.78 -8.98 8.32
N ARG A 277 -6.94 -9.33 7.73
CA ARG A 277 -7.08 -10.57 6.95
C ARG A 277 -6.22 -10.50 5.69
N ALA A 278 -6.14 -9.34 5.05
CA ALA A 278 -5.28 -9.15 3.89
C ALA A 278 -3.79 -9.32 4.24
N ILE A 279 -3.32 -8.74 5.34
CA ILE A 279 -1.93 -8.92 5.80
C ILE A 279 -1.64 -10.41 6.07
N LEU A 280 -2.51 -11.09 6.82
CA LEU A 280 -2.34 -12.52 7.12
C LEU A 280 -2.32 -13.38 5.85
N LYS A 281 -3.24 -13.13 4.90
CA LYS A 281 -3.25 -13.79 3.59
C LYS A 281 -1.94 -13.60 2.84
N THR A 282 -1.42 -12.38 2.78
CA THR A 282 -0.15 -12.09 2.10
C THR A 282 1.03 -12.82 2.74
N MET A 283 1.16 -12.78 4.06
CA MET A 283 2.27 -13.42 4.77
C MET A 283 2.21 -14.95 4.67
N THR A 284 1.02 -15.54 4.73
CA THR A 284 0.82 -16.99 4.60
C THR A 284 0.96 -17.48 3.16
N ALA A 285 0.51 -16.71 2.17
CA ALA A 285 0.78 -17.02 0.76
C ALA A 285 2.29 -17.06 0.50
N HIS A 286 3.04 -16.07 1.00
CA HIS A 286 4.49 -16.05 0.86
C HIS A 286 5.17 -17.24 1.57
N PHE A 287 4.67 -17.68 2.73
CA PHE A 287 5.11 -18.93 3.35
C PHE A 287 4.96 -20.12 2.40
N TRP A 288 3.83 -20.25 1.71
CA TRP A 288 3.57 -21.36 0.79
C TRP A 288 4.40 -21.32 -0.48
N GLU A 289 4.79 -20.14 -0.95
CA GLU A 289 5.75 -19.97 -2.04
C GLU A 289 7.16 -20.44 -1.62
N VAL A 290 7.57 -20.14 -0.38
CA VAL A 290 8.86 -20.57 0.16
C VAL A 290 8.87 -22.06 0.48
N PHE A 291 7.79 -22.58 1.06
CA PHE A 291 7.61 -23.99 1.38
C PHE A 291 7.15 -24.77 0.14
N SER A 292 8.02 -24.80 -0.86
CA SER A 292 7.81 -25.39 -2.19
C SER A 292 7.42 -26.87 -2.15
N ASP A 293 6.94 -27.40 -3.28
CA ASP A 293 6.61 -28.83 -3.41
C ASP A 293 7.78 -29.75 -3.13
N SER A 294 9.01 -29.35 -3.44
CA SER A 294 10.22 -30.09 -3.08
C SER A 294 10.42 -30.20 -1.57
N LEU A 295 10.17 -29.13 -0.81
CA LEU A 295 10.23 -29.17 0.66
C LEU A 295 9.06 -29.98 1.24
N ARG A 296 7.86 -29.89 0.65
CA ARG A 296 6.72 -30.74 1.01
C ARG A 296 7.03 -32.23 0.81
N GLN A 297 7.63 -32.60 -0.32
CA GLN A 297 8.04 -33.97 -0.57
C GLN A 297 9.12 -34.41 0.41
N ARG A 298 10.14 -33.57 0.63
CA ARG A 298 11.21 -33.89 1.58
C ARG A 298 10.69 -34.12 3.00
N ALA A 299 9.71 -33.34 3.44
CA ALA A 299 9.06 -33.55 4.74
C ALA A 299 8.41 -34.94 4.82
N ARG A 300 7.68 -35.35 3.76
CA ARG A 300 7.09 -36.70 3.66
C ARG A 300 8.14 -37.80 3.69
N ASP A 301 9.25 -37.65 2.97
CA ASP A 301 10.34 -38.63 2.94
C ASP A 301 10.97 -38.84 4.33
N LEU A 302 10.97 -37.79 5.16
CA LEU A 302 11.42 -37.83 6.56
C LEU A 302 10.34 -38.31 7.55
N GLY A 303 9.13 -38.60 7.06
CA GLY A 303 7.99 -38.99 7.91
C GLY A 303 7.37 -37.83 8.70
N PHE A 304 7.63 -36.58 8.31
CA PHE A 304 7.04 -35.40 8.93
C PHE A 304 5.84 -34.88 8.13
N SER A 305 4.79 -34.50 8.86
CA SER A 305 3.80 -33.55 8.33
C SER A 305 4.44 -32.19 8.11
N VAL A 306 3.82 -31.36 7.26
CA VAL A 306 4.25 -29.95 7.07
C VAL A 306 4.29 -29.23 8.42
N HIS A 307 3.29 -29.43 9.27
CA HIS A 307 3.24 -28.78 10.58
C HIS A 307 4.42 -29.19 11.46
N GLN A 308 4.77 -30.48 11.54
CA GLN A 308 5.93 -30.94 12.30
C GLN A 308 7.26 -30.39 11.77
N ALA A 309 7.40 -30.28 10.44
CA ALA A 309 8.57 -29.66 9.83
C ALA A 309 8.70 -28.17 10.23
N VAL A 310 7.59 -27.42 10.25
CA VAL A 310 7.56 -26.02 10.68
C VAL A 310 7.85 -25.88 12.17
N ILE A 311 7.33 -26.78 13.02
CA ILE A 311 7.67 -26.81 14.45
C ILE A 311 9.18 -26.97 14.61
N LEU A 312 9.77 -27.97 13.96
CA LEU A 312 11.21 -28.23 14.02
C LEU A 312 12.02 -27.03 13.52
N ALA A 313 11.62 -26.41 12.40
CA ALA A 313 12.26 -25.22 11.88
C ALA A 313 12.22 -24.04 12.86
N SER A 314 11.09 -23.82 13.56
CA SER A 314 10.98 -22.76 14.58
C SER A 314 11.91 -22.99 15.78
N LEU A 315 12.15 -24.25 16.16
CA LEU A 315 13.12 -24.61 17.20
C LEU A 315 14.56 -24.33 16.73
N VAL A 316 14.87 -24.68 15.48
CA VAL A 316 16.20 -24.45 14.89
C VAL A 316 16.49 -22.96 14.78
N GLU A 317 15.53 -22.14 14.33
CA GLU A 317 15.69 -20.69 14.21
C GLU A 317 16.05 -20.04 15.55
N GLU A 318 15.36 -20.40 16.64
CA GLU A 318 15.60 -19.78 17.94
C GLU A 318 16.91 -20.22 18.61
N GLU A 319 17.44 -21.40 18.29
CA GLU A 319 18.68 -21.91 18.89
C GLU A 319 19.93 -21.55 18.07
N ALA A 320 19.81 -21.46 16.75
CA ALA A 320 20.94 -21.31 15.85
C ALA A 320 21.20 -19.84 15.46
N GLN A 321 22.07 -19.16 16.22
CA GLN A 321 22.54 -17.82 15.84
C GLN A 321 23.54 -17.85 14.67
N ALA A 322 24.38 -18.88 14.60
CA ALA A 322 25.35 -19.04 13.52
C ALA A 322 24.74 -19.84 12.35
N PRO A 323 24.74 -19.30 11.11
CA PRO A 323 24.08 -19.95 9.98
C PRO A 323 24.54 -21.39 9.70
N ARG A 324 25.85 -21.64 9.82
CA ARG A 324 26.46 -22.97 9.61
C ARG A 324 26.05 -24.02 10.65
N GLU A 325 25.51 -23.60 11.80
CA GLU A 325 25.12 -24.51 12.88
C GLU A 325 23.66 -24.99 12.75
N ARG A 326 22.84 -24.35 11.91
CA ARG A 326 21.42 -24.72 11.71
C ARG A 326 21.24 -26.20 11.32
N PRO A 327 21.95 -26.74 10.30
CA PRO A 327 21.78 -28.14 9.92
C PRO A 327 22.21 -29.11 11.02
N ILE A 328 23.23 -28.74 11.80
CA ILE A 328 23.74 -29.56 12.93
C ILE A 328 22.71 -29.60 14.05
N ILE A 329 22.16 -28.44 14.44
CA ILE A 329 21.12 -28.34 15.48
C ILE A 329 19.85 -29.09 15.04
N ALA A 330 19.45 -28.95 13.78
CA ALA A 330 18.33 -29.72 13.21
C ALA A 330 18.59 -31.24 13.32
N GLY A 331 19.79 -31.70 12.98
CA GLY A 331 20.18 -33.10 13.11
C GLY A 331 20.15 -33.61 14.55
N ILE A 332 20.54 -32.79 15.52
CA ILE A 332 20.45 -33.13 16.95
C ILE A 332 19.00 -33.31 17.37
N PHE A 333 18.11 -32.37 17.01
CA PHE A 333 16.69 -32.47 17.36
C PHE A 333 16.02 -33.68 16.73
N GLN A 334 16.22 -33.92 15.43
CA GLN A 334 15.68 -35.11 14.78
C GLN A 334 16.21 -36.42 15.40
N ARG A 335 17.51 -36.47 15.73
CA ARG A 335 18.09 -37.65 16.39
C ARG A 335 17.51 -37.86 17.79
N ARG A 336 17.25 -36.78 18.55
CA ARG A 336 16.56 -36.86 19.84
C ARG A 336 15.14 -37.40 19.69
N LEU A 337 14.38 -36.92 18.70
CA LEU A 337 13.03 -37.42 18.39
C LEU A 337 13.04 -38.91 18.07
N ARG A 338 13.93 -39.35 17.18
CA ARG A 338 14.06 -40.77 16.79
C ARG A 338 14.42 -41.68 17.97
N LEU A 339 15.16 -41.18 18.95
CA LEU A 339 15.54 -41.91 20.16
C LEU A 339 14.52 -41.75 21.31
N GLY A 340 13.38 -41.09 21.09
CA GLY A 340 12.39 -40.85 22.14
C GLY A 340 12.90 -39.98 23.29
N ARG A 341 13.88 -39.11 23.03
CA ARG A 341 14.46 -38.21 24.03
C ARG A 341 13.77 -36.85 24.02
N ALA A 342 13.72 -36.21 25.18
CA ALA A 342 13.29 -34.83 25.33
C ALA A 342 14.16 -33.89 24.48
N LEU A 343 13.56 -32.84 23.89
CA LEU A 343 14.30 -31.88 23.08
C LEU A 343 15.08 -30.90 23.95
N GLU A 344 14.61 -30.61 25.16
CA GLU A 344 15.27 -29.75 26.16
C GLU A 344 15.71 -28.38 25.60
N SER A 345 14.85 -27.77 24.77
CA SER A 345 15.13 -26.48 24.16
C SER A 345 14.70 -25.34 25.09
N CYS A 346 15.64 -24.45 25.40
CA CYS A 346 15.38 -23.24 26.18
C CYS A 346 14.41 -22.30 25.45
N ALA A 347 14.41 -22.30 24.11
CA ALA A 347 13.50 -21.48 23.32
C ALA A 347 12.03 -21.82 23.60
N THR A 348 11.71 -23.11 23.77
CA THR A 348 10.34 -23.56 24.07
C THR A 348 9.84 -23.09 25.44
N VAL A 349 10.73 -23.06 26.43
CA VAL A 349 10.44 -22.50 27.77
C VAL A 349 10.21 -21.00 27.68
N GLN A 350 11.00 -20.27 26.88
CA GLN A 350 10.79 -18.83 26.69
C GLN A 350 9.44 -18.53 26.01
N TYR A 351 9.04 -19.35 25.03
CA TYR A 351 7.73 -19.25 24.42
C TYR A 351 6.61 -19.49 25.44
N ALA A 352 6.71 -20.55 26.26
CA ALA A 352 5.75 -20.86 27.32
C ALA A 352 5.61 -19.73 28.35
N LEU A 353 6.71 -19.04 28.68
CA LEU A 353 6.71 -17.88 29.57
C LEU A 353 6.08 -16.62 28.95
N GLY A 354 5.87 -16.60 27.62
CA GLY A 354 5.36 -15.46 26.88
C GLY A 354 6.31 -14.26 26.83
N ARG A 355 7.59 -14.42 27.22
CA ARG A 355 8.60 -13.36 27.21
C ARG A 355 10.01 -13.92 27.06
N ARG A 356 10.86 -13.18 26.35
CA ARG A 356 12.29 -13.49 26.24
C ARG A 356 13.05 -12.99 27.47
N LYS A 357 13.87 -13.86 28.07
CA LYS A 357 14.71 -13.53 29.25
C LYS A 357 16.16 -13.65 28.85
N ALA A 358 16.99 -12.67 29.24
CA ALA A 358 18.44 -12.73 29.01
C ALA A 358 19.10 -13.97 29.66
N ARG A 359 18.52 -14.47 30.76
CA ARG A 359 18.94 -15.69 31.43
C ARG A 359 17.75 -16.45 32.00
N LEU A 360 17.62 -17.71 31.60
CA LEU A 360 16.73 -18.67 32.25
C LEU A 360 17.32 -19.17 33.57
N ARG A 361 16.47 -19.32 34.57
CA ARG A 361 16.77 -19.90 35.88
C ARG A 361 16.21 -21.33 35.92
N ASN A 362 16.74 -22.17 36.80
CA ASN A 362 16.28 -23.56 36.93
C ASN A 362 14.78 -23.68 37.23
N ARG A 363 14.19 -22.72 37.95
CA ARG A 363 12.74 -22.68 38.20
C ARG A 363 11.91 -22.44 36.93
N ASP A 364 12.46 -21.70 35.97
CA ASP A 364 11.76 -21.42 34.71
C ASP A 364 11.66 -22.70 33.86
N LEU A 365 12.65 -23.59 33.93
CA LEU A 365 12.66 -24.88 33.22
C LEU A 365 11.58 -25.86 33.72
N LYS A 366 10.94 -25.55 34.86
CA LYS A 366 9.88 -26.34 35.47
C LYS A 366 8.48 -25.76 35.21
N ILE A 367 8.35 -24.78 34.31
CA ILE A 367 7.04 -24.23 33.96
C ILE A 367 6.12 -25.35 33.42
N ASP A 368 4.93 -25.44 33.98
CA ASP A 368 3.91 -26.37 33.51
C ASP A 368 3.27 -25.80 32.24
N SER A 369 3.62 -26.41 31.10
CA SER A 369 3.14 -26.00 29.79
C SER A 369 3.42 -27.13 28.80
N PRO A 370 2.48 -27.44 27.89
CA PRO A 370 2.71 -28.47 26.87
C PRO A 370 3.85 -28.10 25.90
N TYR A 371 4.25 -26.81 25.84
CA TYR A 371 5.42 -26.39 25.09
C TYR A 371 6.75 -26.71 25.80
N ASN A 372 6.75 -27.03 27.10
CA ASN A 372 8.00 -27.26 27.83
C ASN A 372 8.63 -28.61 27.46
N THR A 373 9.58 -28.56 26.52
CA THR A 373 10.30 -29.75 26.02
C THR A 373 11.32 -30.35 27.01
N TYR A 374 11.41 -29.82 28.24
CA TYR A 374 12.09 -30.51 29.35
C TYR A 374 11.16 -31.50 30.06
N LEU A 375 9.86 -31.21 30.10
CA LEU A 375 8.86 -32.02 30.79
C LEU A 375 8.16 -32.98 29.82
N HIS A 376 7.94 -32.56 28.58
CA HIS A 376 7.25 -33.35 27.56
C HIS A 376 8.22 -33.79 26.46
N ARG A 377 8.23 -35.09 26.16
CA ARG A 377 9.01 -35.68 25.06
C ARG A 377 8.30 -35.44 23.72
N GLY A 378 9.07 -35.44 22.64
CA GLY A 378 8.56 -35.18 21.30
C GLY A 378 8.56 -33.69 20.93
N LEU A 379 7.88 -33.36 19.84
CA LEU A 379 7.67 -31.98 19.41
C LEU A 379 6.62 -31.29 20.32
N PRO A 380 6.75 -29.97 20.57
CA PRO A 380 5.68 -29.22 21.22
C PRO A 380 4.41 -29.16 20.34
N PRO A 381 3.26 -28.70 20.88
CA PRO A 381 1.98 -28.69 20.14
C PRO A 381 1.96 -27.84 18.87
N GLY A 382 2.89 -26.88 18.75
CA GLY A 382 2.97 -25.98 17.61
C GLY A 382 4.30 -25.22 17.57
N PRO A 383 4.53 -24.41 16.51
CA PRO A 383 5.73 -23.61 16.37
C PRO A 383 5.86 -22.58 17.49
N ILE A 384 7.10 -22.15 17.76
CA ILE A 384 7.41 -21.13 18.79
C ILE A 384 7.83 -19.78 18.22
N GLY A 385 7.60 -19.59 16.92
CA GLY A 385 7.96 -18.41 16.16
C GLY A 385 7.91 -18.72 14.67
N ASN A 386 8.09 -17.70 13.83
CA ASN A 386 8.04 -17.82 12.38
C ASN A 386 9.46 -18.01 11.80
N PRO A 387 9.80 -19.23 11.31
CA PRO A 387 11.14 -19.53 10.84
C PRO A 387 11.43 -18.91 9.46
N GLY A 388 12.69 -18.59 9.21
CA GLY A 388 13.17 -18.17 7.90
C GLY A 388 13.39 -19.34 6.94
N ARG A 389 13.71 -19.01 5.69
CA ARG A 389 14.01 -20.00 4.64
C ARG A 389 15.15 -20.95 5.06
N ALA A 390 16.20 -20.42 5.68
CA ALA A 390 17.36 -21.21 6.09
C ALA A 390 17.03 -22.24 7.18
N ALA A 391 16.18 -21.89 8.15
CA ALA A 391 15.74 -22.83 9.18
C ALA A 391 14.77 -23.88 8.63
N LEU A 392 13.85 -23.49 7.73
CA LEU A 392 12.98 -24.44 7.02
C LEU A 392 13.78 -25.47 6.23
N GLN A 393 14.82 -25.02 5.50
CA GLN A 393 15.74 -25.91 4.79
C GLN A 393 16.53 -26.79 5.74
N ALA A 394 17.14 -26.23 6.79
CA ALA A 394 17.93 -27.00 7.76
C ALA A 394 17.10 -28.09 8.47
N ALA A 395 15.83 -27.80 8.78
CA ALA A 395 14.92 -28.76 9.39
C ALA A 395 14.63 -29.97 8.48
N LEU A 396 14.78 -29.84 7.16
CA LEU A 396 14.51 -30.89 6.17
C LEU A 396 15.78 -31.50 5.55
N TYR A 397 16.90 -30.81 5.68
CA TYR A 397 18.24 -31.25 5.27
C TYR A 397 19.23 -31.10 6.43
N PRO A 398 19.06 -31.90 7.50
CA PRO A 398 19.96 -31.85 8.65
C PRO A 398 21.33 -32.43 8.33
N ALA A 399 22.36 -32.01 9.07
CA ALA A 399 23.66 -32.65 9.04
C ALA A 399 23.62 -33.98 9.84
N ASP A 400 24.21 -35.04 9.28
CA ASP A 400 24.31 -36.33 9.96
C ASP A 400 25.68 -36.54 10.60
N GLU A 401 25.92 -35.86 11.71
CA GLU A 401 27.22 -35.90 12.41
C GLU A 401 27.19 -36.75 13.70
N GLY A 402 26.03 -37.32 14.05
CA GLY A 402 25.88 -38.17 15.24
C GLY A 402 25.85 -37.43 16.58
N TYR A 403 25.73 -36.10 16.58
CA TYR A 403 25.64 -35.32 17.81
C TYR A 403 24.30 -35.49 18.52
N LEU A 404 24.32 -35.34 19.85
CA LEU A 404 23.14 -35.39 20.72
C LEU A 404 23.01 -34.20 21.65
N TYR A 405 24.09 -33.44 21.83
CA TYR A 405 24.16 -32.35 22.80
C TYR A 405 24.88 -31.16 22.19
N PHE A 406 24.49 -29.96 22.61
CA PHE A 406 25.17 -28.73 22.27
C PHE A 406 25.18 -27.78 23.47
N VAL A 407 26.22 -26.96 23.58
CA VAL A 407 26.32 -25.91 24.59
C VAL A 407 26.87 -24.64 23.95
N SER A 408 26.22 -23.50 24.23
CA SER A 408 26.67 -22.21 23.72
C SER A 408 28.04 -21.82 24.28
N ARG A 409 28.93 -21.35 23.39
CA ARG A 409 30.21 -20.75 23.76
C ARG A 409 30.03 -19.34 24.33
N GLY A 410 28.88 -18.70 24.09
CA GLY A 410 28.57 -17.33 24.49
C GLY A 410 29.00 -16.25 23.49
N ASP A 411 29.46 -16.66 22.30
CA ASP A 411 29.84 -15.81 21.16
C ASP A 411 28.90 -16.01 19.95
N GLY A 412 27.75 -16.65 20.17
CA GLY A 412 26.79 -17.02 19.12
C GLY A 412 27.03 -18.40 18.50
N THR A 413 28.07 -19.13 18.91
CA THR A 413 28.37 -20.49 18.40
C THR A 413 28.25 -21.57 19.49
N HIS A 414 28.27 -22.84 19.09
CA HIS A 414 28.07 -23.99 19.97
C HIS A 414 29.18 -25.04 19.91
N ILE A 415 29.45 -25.67 21.05
CA ILE A 415 30.23 -26.92 21.12
C ILE A 415 29.25 -28.07 21.04
N PHE A 416 29.39 -28.91 20.01
CA PHE A 416 28.59 -30.11 19.80
C PHE A 416 29.26 -31.34 20.43
N SER A 417 28.46 -32.30 20.90
CA SER A 417 28.95 -33.49 21.59
C SER A 417 28.06 -34.69 21.35
N LYS A 418 28.67 -35.87 21.19
CA LYS A 418 27.96 -37.16 20.99
C LYS A 418 27.53 -37.79 22.32
N SER A 419 28.27 -37.56 23.42
CA SER A 419 28.00 -38.16 24.74
C SER A 419 27.76 -37.11 25.82
N LEU A 420 27.03 -37.52 26.88
CA LEU A 420 26.75 -36.67 28.03
C LEU A 420 28.05 -36.25 28.76
N ARG A 421 29.00 -37.18 28.91
CA ARG A 421 30.31 -36.91 29.52
C ARG A 421 31.06 -35.79 28.78
N ALA A 422 31.11 -35.86 27.45
CA ALA A 422 31.74 -34.82 26.63
C ALA A 422 31.02 -33.46 26.77
N HIS A 423 29.69 -33.48 26.80
CA HIS A 423 28.87 -32.28 27.00
C HIS A 423 29.10 -31.62 28.36
N ILE A 424 29.17 -32.39 29.45
CA ILE A 424 29.47 -31.89 30.80
C ILE A 424 30.87 -31.27 30.83
N ASN A 425 31.87 -31.93 30.24
CA ASN A 425 33.22 -31.39 30.14
C ASN A 425 33.26 -30.06 29.36
N ALA A 426 32.52 -29.97 28.24
CA ALA A 426 32.38 -28.74 27.47
C ALA A 426 31.73 -27.62 28.29
N LYS A 427 30.67 -27.91 29.06
CA LYS A 427 30.01 -26.95 29.97
C LYS A 427 30.97 -26.43 31.04
N ASN A 428 31.75 -27.31 31.66
CA ASN A 428 32.72 -26.94 32.69
C ASN A 428 33.80 -26.01 32.10
N ARG A 429 34.34 -26.34 30.93
CA ARG A 429 35.32 -25.50 30.22
C ARG A 429 34.81 -24.08 29.93
N ILE A 430 33.54 -23.94 29.53
CA ILE A 430 32.92 -22.62 29.29
C ILE A 430 32.73 -21.84 30.59
N LYS A 431 32.34 -22.50 31.70
CA LYS A 431 32.23 -21.84 33.01
C LYS A 431 33.57 -21.28 33.49
N THR A 432 34.63 -22.07 33.44
CA THR A 432 35.98 -21.64 33.84
C THR A 432 36.49 -20.48 33.01
N ARG A 433 36.30 -20.51 31.68
CA ARG A 433 36.66 -19.40 30.79
C ARG A 433 35.91 -18.10 31.12
N LYS A 434 34.61 -18.18 31.44
CA LYS A 434 33.82 -17.00 31.83
C LYS A 434 34.26 -16.43 33.17
N PHE A 435 34.66 -17.28 34.11
CA PHE A 435 35.21 -16.86 35.40
C PHE A 435 36.50 -16.05 35.20
N HIS A 436 37.51 -16.62 34.55
CA HIS A 436 38.77 -15.93 34.30
C HIS A 436 38.63 -14.62 33.49
N ARG A 437 37.70 -14.57 32.52
CA ARG A 437 37.46 -13.34 31.75
C ARG A 437 36.78 -12.24 32.58
N LYS A 438 36.04 -12.60 33.62
CA LYS A 438 35.44 -11.65 34.57
C LYS A 438 36.51 -11.11 35.51
N ASP A 439 37.36 -11.98 36.05
CA ASP A 439 38.46 -11.58 36.95
C ASP A 439 39.48 -10.68 36.23
N ALA A 440 39.83 -11.01 34.98
CA ALA A 440 40.71 -10.18 34.16
C ALA A 440 40.11 -8.81 33.80
N LYS A 441 38.77 -8.68 33.79
CA LYS A 441 38.08 -7.40 33.57
C LYS A 441 37.97 -6.58 34.86
N SER A 442 37.75 -7.19 36.03
CA SER A 442 37.77 -6.45 37.30
C SER A 442 39.18 -5.94 37.61
N ALA A 443 40.20 -6.77 37.42
CA ALA A 443 41.61 -6.38 37.62
C ALA A 443 42.09 -5.23 36.70
N LYS A 444 41.43 -5.00 35.55
CA LYS A 444 41.67 -3.85 34.67
C LYS A 444 40.80 -2.62 34.98
N GLY A 445 39.67 -2.82 35.67
CA GLY A 445 38.79 -1.73 36.12
C GLY A 445 39.33 -1.02 37.36
N ASP A 446 40.00 -1.76 38.26
CA ASP A 446 40.58 -1.23 39.51
C ASP A 446 41.93 -0.52 39.31
N ARG A 447 42.43 -0.42 38.07
CA ARG A 447 43.67 0.29 37.70
C ARG A 447 43.42 1.59 36.92
N LYS A 448 42.22 2.17 37.00
CA LYS A 448 41.85 3.41 36.31
C LYS A 448 41.39 4.50 37.25
#